data_AF-A0A3D2APX3-F1
#
_entry.id   AF-A0A3D2APX3-F1
#
_cell.length_a   1.000
_cell.length_b   1.000
_cell.length_c   1.000
_cell.angle_alpha   90.00
_cell.angle_beta   90.00
_cell.angle_gamma   90.00
#
_symmetry.space_group_name_H-M   'P 1'
#
loop_
_entity.id
_entity.type
_entity.pdbx_description
1 polymer ?
#
loop_
_entity_poly.entity_id
_entity_poly.type
_entity_poly.pdbx_seq_one_letter_code
_entity_poly.pdbx_strand_id
1 'polypeptide(L)'
;MKQPIALVTGGTGGIGTAICRALADTGVKVVAGYNSGGNHDKAKAWQARQKQDGYDILVSYGDVTNSESCAECVRQSAELAGGSIDILVN
;
A
#
# COMPACT_ATOMS: atom_id res chain seq x y z
N MET A 1 -12.13 -15.89 -10.81
CA MET A 1 -11.70 -14.53 -11.22
C MET A 1 -10.43 -14.19 -10.47
N LYS A 2 -9.48 -13.47 -11.09
CA LYS A 2 -8.25 -13.01 -10.43
C LYS A 2 -8.61 -11.98 -9.35
N GLN A 3 -8.00 -12.05 -8.17
CA GLN A 3 -8.11 -10.99 -7.16
C GLN A 3 -7.37 -9.73 -7.66
N PRO A 4 -8.03 -8.56 -7.77
CA PRO A 4 -7.35 -7.33 -8.17
C PRO A 4 -6.33 -6.89 -7.12
N ILE A 5 -5.25 -6.26 -7.57
CA ILE A 5 -4.23 -5.68 -6.69
C ILE A 5 -4.24 -4.16 -6.82
N ALA A 6 -4.32 -3.45 -5.69
CA ALA A 6 -4.26 -2.01 -5.62
C ALA A 6 -2.99 -1.50 -4.94
N LEU A 7 -2.36 -0.48 -5.52
CA LEU A 7 -1.36 0.37 -4.88
C LEU A 7 -1.99 1.73 -4.56
N VAL A 8 -1.99 2.10 -3.28
CA VAL A 8 -2.47 3.41 -2.80
C VAL A 8 -1.27 4.22 -2.32
N THR A 9 -0.84 5.23 -3.07
CA THR A 9 0.23 6.12 -2.60
C THR A 9 -0.27 6.95 -1.41
N GLY A 10 0.61 7.24 -0.45
CA GLY A 10 0.18 7.87 0.81
C GLY A 10 -0.84 7.04 1.62
N GLY A 11 -0.97 5.74 1.35
CA GLY A 11 -1.99 4.84 1.93
C GLY A 11 -1.96 4.74 3.46
N THR A 12 -0.84 5.09 4.10
CA THR A 12 -0.70 5.09 5.57
C THR A 12 -1.21 6.38 6.24
N GLY A 13 -1.62 7.39 5.47
CA GLY A 13 -2.19 8.66 5.95
C GLY A 13 -3.71 8.66 6.04
N GLY A 14 -4.32 9.77 6.46
CA GLY A 14 -5.76 9.90 6.76
C GLY A 14 -6.69 9.30 5.70
N ILE A 15 -6.84 9.97 4.54
CA ILE A 15 -7.71 9.49 3.44
C ILE A 15 -7.19 8.16 2.89
N GLY A 16 -5.87 8.01 2.75
CA GLY A 16 -5.25 6.78 2.26
C GLY A 16 -5.67 5.54 3.05
N THR A 17 -5.75 5.64 4.39
CA THR A 17 -6.19 4.54 5.26
C THR A 17 -7.64 4.17 4.97
N ALA A 18 -8.53 5.15 4.81
CA ALA A 18 -9.93 4.90 4.48
C ALA A 18 -10.08 4.23 3.10
N ILE A 19 -9.30 4.67 2.11
CA ILE A 19 -9.28 4.08 0.77
C ILE A 19 -8.77 2.63 0.83
N CYS A 20 -7.66 2.37 1.54
CA CYS A 20 -7.11 1.03 1.69
C CYS A 20 -8.13 0.07 2.29
N ARG A 21 -8.85 0.50 3.34
CA ARG A 21 -9.91 -0.32 3.96
C ARG A 21 -11.07 -0.57 3.02
N ALA A 22 -11.59 0.48 2.37
CA ALA A 22 -12.70 0.35 1.43
C ALA A 22 -12.37 -0.60 0.27
N LEU A 23 -11.14 -0.56 -0.26
CA LEU A 23 -10.68 -1.50 -1.28
C LEU A 23 -10.60 -2.93 -0.72
N ALA A 24 -10.00 -3.12 0.45
CA ALA A 24 -9.91 -4.43 1.10
C ALA A 24 -11.29 -5.04 1.38
N ASP A 25 -12.27 -4.23 1.81
CA ASP A 25 -13.66 -4.65 2.05
C ASP A 25 -14.36 -5.15 0.77
N THR A 26 -13.90 -4.70 -0.41
CA THR A 26 -14.39 -5.19 -1.71
C THR A 26 -13.63 -6.42 -2.23
N GLY A 27 -12.72 -6.98 -1.44
CA GLY A 27 -11.94 -8.16 -1.79
C GLY A 27 -10.67 -7.87 -2.60
N VAL A 28 -10.27 -6.60 -2.74
CA VAL A 28 -9.03 -6.20 -3.42
C VAL A 28 -7.84 -6.46 -2.50
N LYS A 29 -6.73 -6.98 -3.03
CA LYS A 29 -5.46 -7.04 -2.29
C LYS A 29 -4.80 -5.66 -2.32
N VAL A 30 -4.46 -5.11 -1.17
CA VAL A 30 -4.01 -3.72 -1.05
C VAL A 30 -2.56 -3.62 -0.61
N VAL A 31 -1.79 -2.77 -1.29
CA VAL A 31 -0.47 -2.28 -0.88
C VAL A 31 -0.58 -0.78 -0.59
N ALA A 32 -0.29 -0.39 0.64
CA ALA A 32 -0.22 1.00 1.07
C ALA A 32 1.19 1.55 0.84
N GLY A 33 1.32 2.45 -0.13
CA GLY A 33 2.51 3.25 -0.36
C GLY A 33 2.73 4.25 0.78
N TYR A 34 3.97 4.42 1.23
CA TYR A 34 4.31 5.42 2.24
C TYR A 34 5.67 6.09 1.97
N ASN A 35 5.78 7.34 2.39
CA ASN A 35 7.07 8.02 2.52
C ASN A 35 7.42 8.14 4.01
N SER A 36 6.57 8.79 4.83
CA SER A 36 6.78 9.01 6.29
C SER A 36 8.18 9.53 6.66
N GLY A 37 8.84 10.27 5.78
CA GLY A 37 10.21 10.74 5.96
C GLY A 37 11.24 9.60 6.06
N GLY A 38 10.98 8.45 5.43
CA GLY A 38 11.81 7.25 5.56
C GLY A 38 11.60 6.47 6.86
N ASN A 39 10.61 6.84 7.69
CA ASN A 39 10.32 6.12 8.92
C ASN A 39 9.53 4.83 8.66
N HIS A 40 10.27 3.75 8.40
CA HIS A 40 9.72 2.42 8.15
C HIS A 40 8.99 1.82 9.37
N ASP A 41 9.39 2.16 10.58
CA ASP A 41 8.75 1.65 11.80
C ASP A 41 7.34 2.22 11.99
N LYS A 42 7.12 3.48 11.60
CA LYS A 42 5.78 4.08 11.59
C LYS A 42 4.86 3.34 10.62
N ALA A 43 5.35 2.93 9.46
CA ALA A 43 4.58 2.16 8.48
C ALA A 43 4.27 0.75 9.00
N LYS A 44 5.24 0.06 9.60
CA LYS A 44 5.03 -1.26 10.22
C LYS A 44 4.03 -1.19 11.39
N ALA A 45 4.11 -0.15 12.23
CA ALA A 45 3.16 0.06 13.31
C ALA A 45 1.74 0.36 12.79
N TRP A 46 1.62 1.12 11.70
CA TRP A 46 0.34 1.30 11.01
C TRP A 46 -0.19 -0.04 10.47
N GLN A 47 0.66 -0.84 9.82
CA GLN A 47 0.30 -2.14 9.27
C GLN A 47 -0.18 -3.11 10.36
N ALA A 48 0.52 -3.16 11.49
CA ALA A 48 0.13 -3.99 12.64
C ALA A 48 -1.25 -3.60 13.19
N ARG A 49 -1.56 -2.29 13.25
CA ARG A 49 -2.90 -1.80 13.63
C ARG A 49 -3.96 -2.20 12.62
N GLN A 50 -3.68 -2.10 11.32
CA GLN A 50 -4.62 -2.57 10.30
C GLN A 50 -4.93 -4.06 10.46
N LYS A 51 -3.90 -4.86 10.76
CA LYS A 51 -4.06 -6.30 11.02
C LYS A 51 -4.89 -6.60 12.26
N GLN A 52 -4.74 -5.81 13.34
CA GLN A 52 -5.59 -5.89 14.53
C GLN A 52 -7.05 -5.57 14.22
N ASP A 53 -7.29 -4.64 13.29
CA ASP A 53 -8.62 -4.25 12.82
C ASP A 53 -9.20 -5.22 11.75
N GLY A 54 -8.51 -6.33 11.45
CA GLY A 54 -8.97 -7.36 10.51
C GLY A 54 -8.55 -7.17 9.05
N TYR A 55 -7.68 -6.18 8.76
CA TYR A 55 -7.21 -5.89 7.42
C TYR A 55 -5.80 -6.44 7.16
N ASP A 56 -5.65 -7.25 6.10
CA ASP A 56 -4.35 -7.72 5.62
C ASP A 56 -3.83 -6.79 4.51
N ILE A 57 -3.26 -5.65 4.93
CA ILE A 57 -2.72 -4.64 4.00
C ILE A 57 -1.19 -4.70 4.02
N LEU A 58 -0.58 -4.75 2.83
CA LEU A 58 0.87 -4.70 2.66
C LEU A 58 1.35 -3.24 2.69
N VAL A 59 2.64 -3.01 2.96
CA VAL A 59 3.22 -1.66 2.91
C VAL A 59 4.44 -1.65 1.98
N SER A 60 4.57 -0.60 1.18
CA SER A 60 5.72 -0.39 0.29
C SER A 60 6.21 1.05 0.41
N TYR A 61 7.53 1.23 0.53
CA TYR A 61 8.12 2.57 0.60
C TYR A 61 8.20 3.19 -0.79
N GLY A 62 7.84 4.47 -0.90
CA GLY A 62 8.00 5.25 -2.12
C GLY A 62 8.10 6.73 -1.82
N ASP A 63 9.20 7.34 -2.27
CA ASP A 63 9.34 8.79 -2.36
C ASP A 63 8.91 9.27 -3.74
N VAL A 64 7.72 9.89 -3.82
CA VAL A 64 7.14 10.38 -5.07
C VAL A 64 7.93 11.52 -5.72
N THR A 65 8.88 12.13 -4.99
CA THR A 65 9.78 13.16 -5.54
C THR A 65 10.98 12.56 -6.27
N ASN A 66 11.20 11.25 -6.15
CA ASN A 66 12.30 10.52 -6.78
C ASN A 66 11.76 9.45 -7.74
N SER A 67 12.08 9.59 -9.03
CA SER A 67 11.59 8.68 -10.08
C SER A 67 12.04 7.23 -9.91
N GLU A 68 13.27 7.00 -9.44
CA GLU A 68 13.79 5.65 -9.15
C GLU A 68 13.04 5.03 -7.97
N SER A 69 12.77 5.82 -6.92
CA SER A 69 11.98 5.38 -5.78
C SER A 69 10.54 5.04 -6.16
N CYS A 70 9.91 5.80 -7.05
CA CYS A 70 8.60 5.46 -7.62
C CYS A 70 8.63 4.11 -8.34
N ALA A 71 9.62 3.90 -9.22
CA ALA A 71 9.76 2.66 -9.97
C ALA A 71 9.97 1.45 -9.04
N GLU A 72 10.79 1.61 -8.00
CA GLU A 72 11.00 0.58 -6.99
C GLU A 72 9.74 0.30 -6.17
N CYS A 73 9.00 1.33 -5.74
CA CYS A 73 7.76 1.17 -5.00
C CYS A 73 6.74 0.32 -5.77
N VAL A 74 6.57 0.58 -7.08
CA VAL A 74 5.66 -0.20 -7.94
C VAL A 74 6.12 -1.64 -8.08
N ARG A 75 7.43 -1.85 -8.34
CA ARG A 75 8.02 -3.19 -8.48
C ARG A 75 7.88 -4.01 -7.20
N GLN A 76 8.26 -3.45 -6.06
CA GLN A 76 8.12 -4.08 -4.74
C GLN A 76 6.65 -4.38 -4.41
N SER A 77 5.74 -3.46 -4.72
CA SER A 77 4.31 -3.68 -4.49
C SER A 77 3.77 -4.87 -5.29
N ALA A 78 4.19 -5.00 -6.55
CA ALA A 78 3.83 -6.13 -7.40
C ALA A 78 4.41 -7.45 -6.88
N GLU A 79 5.67 -7.45 -6.46
CA GLU A 79 6.35 -8.63 -5.89
C GLU A 79 5.68 -9.08 -4.58
N LEU A 80 5.51 -8.17 -3.62
CA LEU A 80 4.87 -8.44 -2.33
C LEU A 80 3.43 -8.94 -2.48
N ALA A 81 2.68 -8.39 -3.44
CA ALA A 81 1.32 -8.79 -3.70
C ALA A 81 1.19 -10.08 -4.52
N GLY A 82 2.29 -10.53 -5.15
CA GLY A 82 2.35 -11.72 -5.99
C GLY A 82 1.69 -11.55 -7.36
N GLY A 83 1.72 -10.35 -7.95
CA GLY A 83 1.09 -10.08 -9.24
C GLY A 83 1.18 -8.64 -9.73
N SER A 84 0.58 -8.36 -10.89
CA SER A 84 0.52 -7.01 -11.46
C SER A 84 -0.42 -6.09 -10.68
N ILE A 85 -0.05 -4.81 -10.55
CA ILE A 85 -0.95 -3.77 -10.04
C ILE A 85 -2.06 -3.52 -11.07
N ASP A 86 -3.31 -3.69 -10.64
CA ASP A 86 -4.50 -3.49 -11.48
C ASP A 86 -5.15 -2.12 -11.19
N ILE A 87 -4.96 -1.58 -9.98
CA ILE A 87 -5.52 -0.31 -9.51
C ILE A 87 -4.41 0.55 -8.91
N LEU A 88 -4.30 1.80 -9.35
CA LEU A 88 -3.42 2.80 -8.76
C LEU A 88 -4.27 3.95 -8.23
N VAL A 89 -4.07 4.32 -6.97
CA VAL A 89 -4.62 5.53 -6.36
C VAL A 89 -3.44 6.42 -5.95
N ASN A 90 -3.43 7.67 -6.42
CA ASN A 90 -2.36 8.63 -6.16
C ASN A 90 -2.89 9.96 -5.62
#